data_AF-A0A932HMK3-F1
#
_entry.id   AF-A0A932HMK3-F1
#
_cell.length_a   1.000
_cell.length_b   1.000
_cell.length_c   1.000
_cell.angle_alpha   90.00
_cell.angle_beta   90.00
_cell.angle_gamma   90.00
#
_symmetry.space_group_name_H-M   'P 1'
#
loop_
_entity.id
_entity.type
_entity.pdbx_description
1 polymer ?
#
loop_
_entity_poly.entity_id
_entity_poly.type
_entity_poly.pdbx_seq_one_letter_code
_entity_poly.pdbx_strand_id
1 'polypeptide(L)'
;MTKTEYLEDLASRRKFVQVLLVSSFGAMLLSFAYPVLRFLVPPKVGEPRVASVEVPWKTGELKANSGRIFKFGSQPGILVKTPAGELRAFTAICTHLACTVQYREEKQDIWCACHNGIYDLNGKNVSGPPPRPLDPYKVQVAADGKILVSKA
;
A
#
# COMPACT_ATOMS: atom_id res chain seq x y z
N MET A 1 3.90 -18.97 -67.92
CA MET A 1 3.95 -19.31 -66.50
C MET A 1 4.05 -20.81 -66.38
N THR A 2 5.14 -21.31 -65.82
CA THR A 2 5.35 -22.75 -65.62
C THR A 2 4.46 -23.25 -64.48
N LYS A 3 4.11 -24.54 -64.49
CA LYS A 3 3.27 -25.17 -63.45
C LYS A 3 3.85 -24.96 -62.04
N THR A 4 5.17 -24.90 -61.93
CA THR A 4 5.92 -24.63 -60.69
C THR A 4 5.73 -23.19 -60.19
N GLU A 5 5.85 -22.18 -61.06
CA GLU A 5 5.62 -20.76 -60.70
C GLU A 5 4.17 -20.49 -60.24
N TYR A 6 3.19 -21.13 -60.89
CA TYR A 6 1.78 -21.03 -60.49
C TYR A 6 1.53 -21.61 -59.10
N LEU A 7 2.18 -22.73 -58.76
CA LEU A 7 2.04 -23.37 -57.45
C LEU A 7 2.76 -22.56 -56.34
N GLU A 8 3.88 -21.93 -56.64
CA GLU A 8 4.58 -21.03 -55.70
C GLU A 8 3.78 -19.75 -55.42
N ASP A 9 3.18 -19.13 -56.44
CA ASP A 9 2.31 -17.96 -56.29
C ASP A 9 1.05 -18.29 -55.47
N LEU A 10 0.40 -19.42 -55.72
CA LEU A 10 -0.73 -19.89 -54.91
C LEU A 10 -0.36 -20.13 -53.44
N ALA A 11 0.82 -20.70 -53.17
CA ALA A 11 1.33 -20.90 -51.82
C ALA A 11 1.62 -19.56 -51.11
N SER A 12 2.19 -18.59 -51.82
CA SER A 12 2.45 -17.24 -51.33
C SER A 12 1.17 -16.49 -50.97
N ARG A 13 0.15 -16.52 -51.85
CA ARG A 13 -1.17 -15.91 -51.61
C ARG A 13 -1.88 -16.51 -50.40
N ARG A 14 -1.84 -17.85 -50.25
CA ARG A 14 -2.42 -18.53 -49.08
C ARG A 14 -1.74 -18.11 -47.78
N LYS A 15 -0.41 -18.04 -47.78
CA LYS A 15 0.39 -17.60 -46.61
C LYS A 15 0.06 -16.16 -46.24
N PHE A 16 -0.08 -15.27 -47.22
CA PHE A 16 -0.49 -13.88 -46.99
C PHE A 16 -1.86 -13.79 -46.31
N VAL A 17 -2.87 -14.47 -46.85
CA VAL A 17 -4.23 -14.49 -46.26
C VAL A 17 -4.22 -15.10 -44.86
N GLN A 18 -3.48 -16.19 -44.64
CA GLN A 18 -3.35 -16.81 -43.31
C GLN A 18 -2.73 -15.88 -42.28
N VAL A 19 -1.66 -15.17 -42.62
CA VAL A 19 -1.03 -14.19 -41.72
C VAL A 19 -2.00 -13.06 -41.39
N LEU A 20 -2.73 -12.55 -42.39
CA LEU A 20 -3.72 -11.48 -42.18
C LEU A 20 -4.85 -11.94 -41.25
N LEU A 21 -5.40 -13.14 -41.45
CA LEU A 21 -6.49 -13.65 -40.63
C LEU A 21 -6.05 -13.96 -39.18
N VAL A 22 -4.90 -14.63 -39.01
CA VAL A 22 -4.38 -14.98 -37.68
C VAL A 22 -3.98 -13.73 -36.89
N SER A 23 -3.33 -12.76 -37.53
CA SER A 23 -2.97 -11.50 -36.86
C SER A 23 -4.20 -10.68 -36.48
N SER A 24 -5.22 -10.61 -37.34
CA SER A 24 -6.47 -9.91 -37.05
C SER A 24 -7.20 -10.56 -35.88
N PHE A 25 -7.30 -11.89 -35.87
CA PHE A 25 -7.94 -12.61 -34.78
C PHE A 25 -7.14 -12.49 -33.47
N GLY A 26 -5.80 -12.54 -33.55
CA GLY A 26 -4.91 -12.30 -32.41
C GLY A 26 -5.07 -10.90 -31.83
N ALA A 27 -5.15 -9.87 -32.66
CA ALA A 27 -5.40 -8.49 -32.23
C ALA A 27 -6.77 -8.34 -31.55
N MET A 28 -7.81 -8.98 -32.10
CA MET A 28 -9.13 -9.01 -31.50
C MET A 28 -9.10 -9.68 -30.11
N LEU A 29 -8.48 -10.86 -29.99
CA LEU A 29 -8.33 -11.56 -28.71
C LEU A 29 -7.58 -10.71 -27.68
N LEU A 30 -6.50 -10.04 -28.08
CA LEU A 30 -5.76 -9.13 -27.19
C LEU A 30 -6.63 -7.95 -26.73
N SER A 31 -7.44 -7.38 -27.62
CA SER A 31 -8.36 -6.28 -27.30
C SER A 31 -9.43 -6.69 -26.27
N PHE A 32 -9.88 -7.94 -26.28
CA PHE A 32 -10.83 -8.46 -25.28
C PHE A 32 -10.14 -8.94 -24.00
N ALA A 33 -8.93 -9.50 -24.10
CA ALA A 33 -8.17 -9.92 -22.93
C ALA A 33 -7.71 -8.72 -22.09
N TYR A 34 -7.36 -7.60 -22.74
CA TYR A 34 -6.90 -6.38 -22.06
C TYR A 34 -7.86 -5.87 -20.97
N PRO A 35 -9.15 -5.60 -21.22
CA PRO A 35 -10.06 -5.12 -20.18
C PRO A 35 -10.28 -6.15 -19.06
N VAL A 36 -10.26 -7.46 -19.36
CA VAL A 36 -10.35 -8.51 -18.33
C VAL A 36 -9.14 -8.48 -17.41
N LEU A 37 -7.93 -8.39 -17.98
CA LEU A 37 -6.69 -8.27 -17.20
C LEU A 37 -6.66 -6.97 -16.39
N ARG A 38 -7.11 -5.86 -16.98
CA ARG A 38 -7.20 -4.56 -16.28
C ARG A 38 -8.26 -4.58 -15.18
N PHE A 39 -9.35 -5.32 -15.35
CA PHE A 39 -10.35 -5.47 -14.30
C PHE A 39 -9.78 -6.19 -13.07
N LEU A 40 -8.94 -7.20 -13.28
CA LEU A 40 -8.26 -7.92 -12.19
C LEU A 40 -7.16 -7.09 -11.50
N VAL A 41 -6.55 -6.13 -12.22
CA VAL A 41 -5.50 -5.25 -11.69
C VAL A 41 -6.01 -3.82 -11.62
N PRO A 42 -6.66 -3.42 -10.51
CA PRO A 42 -7.20 -2.08 -10.37
C PRO A 42 -6.08 -1.03 -10.51
N PRO A 43 -6.32 0.08 -11.23
CA PRO A 43 -5.35 1.16 -11.28
C PRO A 43 -5.13 1.72 -9.87
N LYS A 44 -3.93 2.24 -9.61
CA LYS A 44 -3.65 2.99 -8.39
C LYS A 44 -4.49 4.27 -8.40
N VAL A 45 -5.67 4.24 -7.78
CA VAL A 45 -6.49 5.43 -7.56
C VAL A 45 -5.77 6.28 -6.53
N GLY A 46 -5.49 7.54 -6.85
CA GLY A 46 -4.88 8.46 -5.89
C GLY A 46 -5.83 8.63 -4.70
N GLU A 47 -5.41 8.20 -3.51
CA GLU A 47 -6.13 8.55 -2.28
C GLU A 47 -6.18 10.08 -2.20
N PRO A 48 -7.32 10.69 -1.85
CA PRO A 48 -7.40 12.14 -1.65
C PRO A 48 -6.30 12.54 -0.69
N ARG A 49 -5.42 13.44 -1.12
CA ARG A 49 -4.23 13.85 -0.38
C ARG A 49 -4.64 14.59 0.89
N VAL A 50 -4.92 13.84 1.95
CA VAL A 50 -4.96 14.39 3.30
C VAL A 50 -3.52 14.69 3.67
N ALA A 51 -3.07 15.92 3.40
CA ALA A 51 -1.70 16.34 3.65
C ALA A 51 -1.38 16.33 5.15
N SER A 52 -2.39 16.66 5.97
CA SER A 52 -2.30 16.68 7.43
C SER A 52 -3.65 16.39 8.07
N VAL A 53 -3.64 15.71 9.21
CA VAL A 53 -4.77 15.50 10.10
C VAL A 53 -4.43 16.06 11.47
N GLU A 54 -5.32 16.89 12.01
CA GLU A 54 -5.30 17.25 13.43
C GLU A 54 -5.91 16.09 14.23
N VAL A 55 -5.15 15.52 15.15
CA VAL A 55 -5.70 14.50 16.05
C VAL A 55 -6.51 15.16 17.16
N PRO A 56 -7.56 14.51 17.67
CA PRO A 56 -8.48 15.13 18.63
C PRO A 56 -7.88 15.35 20.03
N TRP A 57 -6.67 14.83 20.30
CA TRP A 57 -6.02 14.92 21.62
C TRP A 57 -4.90 15.96 21.61
N LYS A 58 -4.79 16.67 22.73
CA LYS A 58 -3.65 17.57 22.98
C LYS A 58 -2.47 16.84 23.60
N THR A 59 -1.29 17.44 23.49
CA THR A 59 -0.04 16.89 24.07
C THR A 59 -0.11 16.61 25.58
N GLY A 60 -0.90 17.41 26.32
CA GLY A 60 -1.10 17.28 27.77
C GLY A 60 -2.09 16.19 28.19
N GLU A 61 -2.98 15.75 27.29
CA GLU A 61 -3.98 14.70 27.58
C GLU A 61 -3.40 13.29 27.42
N LEU A 62 -2.31 13.17 26.66
CA LEU A 62 -1.60 11.92 26.46
C LEU A 62 -0.68 11.63 27.66
N LYS A 63 -1.00 10.58 28.40
CA LYS A 63 -0.11 10.04 29.45
C LYS A 63 1.23 9.65 28.83
N ALA A 64 2.32 9.86 29.55
CA ALA A 64 3.61 9.29 29.16
C ALA A 64 3.48 7.77 29.04
N ASN A 65 4.21 7.16 28.09
CA ASN A 65 4.15 5.73 27.83
C ASN A 65 2.74 5.23 27.41
N SER A 66 2.09 5.94 26.49
CA SER A 66 0.78 5.55 25.97
C SER A 66 0.72 5.58 24.44
N GLY A 67 -0.21 4.81 23.88
CA GLY A 67 -0.51 4.82 22.45
C GLY A 67 -2.01 5.00 22.19
N ARG A 68 -2.34 5.72 21.11
CA ARG A 68 -3.71 5.96 20.65
C ARG A 68 -3.79 5.81 19.13
N ILE A 69 -4.84 5.15 18.66
CA ILE A 69 -5.10 4.98 17.23
C ILE A 69 -5.97 6.14 16.75
N PHE A 70 -5.61 6.75 15.62
CA PHE A 70 -6.37 7.79 14.94
C PHE A 70 -6.62 7.41 13.48
N LYS A 71 -7.49 8.16 12.81
CA LYS A 71 -7.79 7.98 11.40
C LYS A 71 -7.01 8.98 10.56
N PHE A 72 -6.19 8.49 9.62
CA PHE A 72 -5.48 9.31 8.65
C PHE A 72 -6.05 9.04 7.24
N GLY A 73 -7.06 9.82 6.85
CA GLY A 73 -7.82 9.56 5.62
C GLY A 73 -8.54 8.22 5.69
N SER A 74 -8.19 7.29 4.80
CA SER A 74 -8.72 5.90 4.75
C SER A 74 -7.98 4.93 5.67
N GLN A 75 -6.78 5.28 6.15
CA GLN A 75 -5.89 4.37 6.85
C GLN A 75 -5.82 4.67 8.36
N PRO A 76 -5.72 3.65 9.23
CA PRO A 76 -5.49 3.87 10.64
C PRO A 76 -4.02 4.28 10.89
N GLY A 77 -3.81 5.25 11.76
CA GLY A 77 -2.52 5.66 12.29
C GLY A 77 -2.43 5.41 13.79
N ILE A 78 -1.23 5.22 14.31
CA ILE A 78 -0.97 5.09 15.74
C ILE A 78 -0.05 6.21 16.19
N LEU A 79 -0.45 6.94 17.22
CA LEU A 79 0.34 7.94 17.91
C LEU A 79 0.85 7.33 19.21
N VAL A 80 2.15 7.39 19.42
CA VAL A 80 2.84 6.83 20.58
C VAL A 80 3.58 7.95 21.29
N LYS A 81 3.35 8.09 22.60
CA LYS A 81 4.13 8.95 23.48
C LYS A 81 5.11 8.09 24.24
N THR A 82 6.39 8.24 23.93
CA THR A 82 7.46 7.45 24.57
C THR A 82 7.62 7.81 26.05
N PRO A 83 8.31 6.98 26.83
CA PRO A 83 8.63 7.29 28.24
C PRO A 83 9.39 8.61 28.41
N ALA A 84 10.22 8.99 27.43
CA ALA A 84 10.93 10.27 27.40
C ALA A 84 10.02 11.48 27.09
N GLY A 85 8.74 11.24 26.79
CA GLY A 85 7.76 12.28 26.45
C GLY A 85 7.70 12.65 24.97
N GLU A 86 8.57 12.08 24.14
CA GLU A 86 8.57 12.31 22.70
C GLU A 86 7.37 11.66 22.02
N LEU A 87 6.73 12.40 21.11
CA LEU A 87 5.61 11.92 20.29
C LEU A 87 6.13 11.38 18.97
N ARG A 88 5.72 10.15 18.65
CA ARG A 88 6.00 9.49 17.37
C ARG A 88 4.69 8.99 16.79
N ALA A 89 4.53 9.08 15.47
CA ALA A 89 3.35 8.54 14.80
C ALA A 89 3.76 7.62 13.65
N PHE A 90 2.98 6.57 13.44
CA PHE A 90 3.18 5.58 12.39
C PHE A 90 1.85 5.19 11.79
N THR A 91 1.86 4.52 10.64
CA THR A 91 0.72 3.72 10.21
C THR A 91 0.42 2.67 11.28
N ALA A 92 -0.86 2.49 11.60
CA ALA A 92 -1.29 1.41 12.48
C ALA A 92 -1.50 0.11 11.69
N ILE A 93 -0.98 0.00 10.47
CA ILE A 93 -1.11 -1.17 9.61
C ILE A 93 0.14 -2.05 9.75
N CYS A 94 -0.04 -3.28 10.22
CA CYS A 94 1.02 -4.26 10.31
C CYS A 94 1.56 -4.61 8.92
N THR A 95 2.89 -4.60 8.77
CA THR A 95 3.57 -4.82 7.48
C THR A 95 3.60 -6.28 7.04
N HIS A 96 3.06 -7.20 7.84
CA HIS A 96 2.86 -8.60 7.47
C HIS A 96 1.67 -8.76 6.49
N LEU A 97 0.44 -8.59 7.00
CA LEU A 97 -0.80 -8.80 6.24
C LEU A 97 -1.88 -7.76 6.61
N ALA A 98 -1.45 -6.53 6.91
CA ALA A 98 -2.32 -5.36 7.10
C ALA A 98 -3.32 -5.39 8.26
N CYS A 99 -3.13 -6.25 9.27
CA CYS A 99 -3.88 -6.14 10.53
C CYS A 99 -3.56 -4.84 11.27
N THR A 100 -4.53 -4.30 12.00
CA THR A 100 -4.31 -3.12 12.85
C THR A 100 -3.44 -3.47 14.05
N VAL A 101 -2.36 -2.71 14.27
CA VAL A 101 -1.48 -2.85 15.44
C VAL A 101 -2.00 -2.01 16.61
N GLN A 102 -1.59 -2.38 17.82
CA GLN A 102 -1.98 -1.72 19.06
C GLN A 102 -0.77 -1.52 19.98
N TYR A 103 -0.86 -0.51 20.85
CA TYR A 103 0.16 -0.25 21.85
C TYR A 103 -0.07 -1.10 23.10
N ARG A 104 0.98 -1.74 23.64
CA ARG A 104 0.92 -2.43 24.94
C ARG A 104 1.67 -1.64 25.99
N GLU A 105 0.94 -1.03 26.92
CA GLU A 105 1.52 -0.17 27.97
C GLU A 105 2.48 -0.94 28.89
N GLU A 106 2.18 -2.21 29.18
CA GLU A 106 2.98 -3.09 30.04
C GLU A 106 4.37 -3.42 29.45
N LYS A 107 4.44 -3.59 28.12
CA LYS A 107 5.66 -4.01 27.41
C LYS A 107 6.36 -2.88 26.67
N GLN A 108 5.71 -1.72 26.58
CA GLN A 108 6.19 -0.53 25.87
C GLN A 108 6.54 -0.85 24.41
N ASP A 109 5.65 -1.59 23.74
CA ASP A 109 5.82 -2.00 22.36
C ASP A 109 4.54 -1.84 21.54
N ILE A 110 4.70 -1.83 20.23
CA ILE A 110 3.59 -1.87 19.28
C ILE A 110 3.44 -3.32 18.83
N TRP A 111 2.24 -3.87 18.97
CA TRP A 111 1.98 -5.29 18.81
C TRP A 111 0.82 -5.58 17.85
N CYS A 112 0.98 -6.63 17.06
CA CYS A 112 -0.04 -7.16 16.16
C CYS A 112 -0.60 -8.48 16.70
N ALA A 113 -1.91 -8.53 16.97
CA ALA A 113 -2.57 -9.72 17.50
C ALA A 113 -2.67 -10.90 16.52
N CYS A 114 -2.62 -10.64 15.21
CA CYS A 114 -2.86 -11.69 14.21
C CYS A 114 -1.79 -12.79 14.20
N HIS A 115 -0.51 -12.42 14.33
CA HIS A 115 0.61 -13.37 14.27
C HIS A 115 1.74 -12.97 15.22
N ASN A 116 1.39 -12.26 16.29
CA ASN A 116 2.32 -11.84 17.34
C ASN A 116 3.52 -11.00 16.85
N GLY A 117 3.32 -10.18 15.82
CA GLY A 117 4.34 -9.25 15.32
C GLY A 117 4.60 -8.14 16.33
N ILE A 118 5.87 -7.83 16.60
CA ILE A 118 6.29 -6.82 17.57
C ILE A 118 7.14 -5.76 16.87
N TYR A 119 6.82 -4.50 17.15
CA TYR A 119 7.60 -3.34 16.77
C TYR A 119 7.99 -2.55 18.02
N ASP A 120 9.17 -1.94 18.00
CA ASP A 120 9.61 -1.03 19.05
C ASP A 120 8.89 0.33 18.98
N LEU A 121 9.21 1.22 19.93
CA LEU A 121 8.66 2.58 19.97
C LEU A 121 9.10 3.48 18.80
N ASN A 122 10.09 3.04 18.01
CA ASN A 122 10.52 3.70 16.78
C ASN A 122 9.83 3.08 15.54
N GLY A 123 8.90 2.15 15.72
CA GLY A 123 8.19 1.45 14.65
C GLY A 123 9.04 0.40 13.94
N LYS A 124 10.24 0.07 14.43
CA LYS A 124 11.11 -0.96 13.86
C LYS A 124 10.56 -2.33 14.24
N ASN A 125 10.46 -3.23 13.26
CA ASN A 125 10.12 -4.63 13.53
C ASN A 125 11.26 -5.28 14.34
N VAL A 126 10.91 -5.86 15.49
CA VAL A 126 11.87 -6.49 16.41
C VAL A 126 11.64 -7.99 16.55
N SER A 127 10.40 -8.44 16.37
CA SER A 127 10.06 -9.86 16.50
C SER A 127 8.80 -10.22 15.72
N GLY A 128 8.66 -11.52 15.45
CA GLY A 128 7.55 -12.10 14.71
C GLY A 128 7.70 -12.01 13.19
N PRO A 129 6.62 -12.29 12.45
CA PRO A 129 6.62 -12.31 10.99
C PRO A 129 6.85 -10.98 10.24
N PRO A 130 6.59 -9.78 10.80
CA PRO A 130 6.71 -8.53 10.05
C PRO A 130 8.08 -8.35 9.39
N PRO A 131 8.15 -8.21 8.05
CA PRO A 131 9.42 -8.18 7.33
C PRO A 131 10.09 -6.79 7.33
N ARG A 132 9.37 -5.74 7.71
CA ARG A 132 9.83 -4.35 7.64
C ARG A 132 9.23 -3.46 8.74
N PRO A 133 9.84 -2.30 9.04
CA PRO A 133 9.29 -1.30 9.96
C PRO A 133 7.95 -0.74 9.51
N LEU A 134 7.19 -0.20 10.46
CA LEU A 134 5.98 0.59 10.19
C LEU A 134 6.33 1.87 9.43
N ASP A 135 5.43 2.29 8.54
CA ASP A 135 5.59 3.54 7.80
C ASP A 135 5.40 4.74 8.76
N PRO A 136 6.39 5.64 8.90
CA PRO A 136 6.30 6.76 9.82
C PRO A 136 5.39 7.87 9.30
N TYR A 137 4.83 8.63 10.24
CA TYR A 137 4.20 9.91 9.98
C TYR A 137 5.00 11.04 10.64
N LYS A 138 4.96 12.22 10.04
CA LYS A 138 5.52 13.45 10.60
C LYS A 138 4.55 14.01 11.64
N VAL A 139 5.05 14.21 12.86
CA VAL A 139 4.30 14.85 13.95
C VAL A 139 4.80 16.26 14.15
N GLN A 140 3.90 17.23 14.15
CA GLN A 140 4.17 18.62 14.52
C GLN A 140 3.24 19.00 15.67
N VAL A 141 3.79 19.67 16.67
CA VAL A 141 3.02 20.20 17.79
C VAL A 141 2.86 21.70 17.56
N ALA A 142 1.62 22.16 17.43
CA ALA A 142 1.31 23.58 17.29
C ALA A 142 1.40 24.29 18.65
N ALA A 143 1.52 25.62 18.63
CA ALA A 143 1.71 26.45 19.83
C ALA A 143 0.54 26.36 20.84
N ASP A 144 -0.65 25.96 20.38
CA ASP A 144 -1.85 25.76 21.18
C ASP A 144 -1.97 24.33 21.78
N GLY A 145 -0.92 23.51 21.61
CA GLY A 145 -0.86 22.13 22.12
C GLY A 145 -1.56 21.10 21.24
N LYS A 146 -2.04 21.51 20.05
CA LYS A 146 -2.60 20.58 19.06
C LYS A 146 -1.51 19.77 18.39
N ILE A 147 -1.86 18.55 18.00
CA ILE A 147 -0.95 17.63 17.33
C ILE A 147 -1.42 17.49 15.88
N LEU A 148 -0.55 17.90 14.96
CA LEU A 148 -0.73 17.75 13.52
C LEU A 148 0.11 16.57 13.04
N VAL A 149 -0.55 15.61 12.42
CA VAL A 149 0.11 14.46 11.81
C VAL A 149 0.04 14.61 10.30
N SER A 150 1.17 14.45 9.61
CA SER A 150 1.29 14.56 8.16
C SER A 150 2.04 13.36 7.59
N LYS A 151 1.87 13.12 6.29
CA LYS A 151 2.62 12.06 5.60
C LYS A 151 4.12 12.40 5.62
N ALA A 152 4.96 11.42 5.98
CA ALA A 152 6.41 11.59 6.02
C ALA A 152 7.00 11.88 4.63
#